data_AF-A0A0V8QFF2-F1
#
_entry.id   AF-A0A0V8QFF2-F1
#
_cell.length_a   1.000
_cell.length_b   1.000
_cell.length_c   1.000
_cell.angle_alpha   90.00
_cell.angle_beta   90.00
_cell.angle_gamma   90.00
#
_symmetry.space_group_name_H-M   'P 1'
#
loop_
_entity.id
_entity.type
_entity.pdbx_description
1 polymer ?
#
loop_
_entity_poly.entity_id
_entity_poly.type
_entity_poly.pdbx_seq_one_letter_code
_entity_poly.pdbx_strand_id
1 'polypeptide(L)'
;MVEVLNLDIEGTKSYYEQISNHDLCGCAYCQNYVREIKATYPEIAGYLFSLGVDIEKPFETMPLEPDETGYIEYISAQYIVCGEPDDFIKTAIGSVNVDVAGAHPSTQINEAHFVIEIYPVRLKWVM
;
A
#
# COMPACT_ATOMS: atom_id res chain seq x y z
N MET A 1 21.62 0.80 -26.24
CA MET A 1 21.36 0.06 -25.00
C MET A 1 19.92 0.37 -24.65
N VAL A 2 19.04 -0.63 -24.70
CA VAL A 2 17.63 -0.45 -24.37
C VAL A 2 17.57 -0.45 -22.84
N GLU A 3 17.23 0.68 -22.23
CA GLU A 3 16.90 0.74 -20.81
C GLU A 3 15.72 -0.21 -20.59
N VAL A 4 15.96 -1.28 -19.86
CA VAL A 4 14.95 -2.28 -19.50
C VAL A 4 14.19 -1.72 -18.31
N LEU A 5 12.87 -1.65 -18.43
CA LEU A 5 11.94 -1.32 -17.35
C LEU A 5 12.26 -2.14 -16.09
N ASN A 6 12.59 -1.52 -14.97
CA ASN A 6 12.92 -2.22 -13.71
C ASN A 6 11.71 -2.59 -12.85
N LEU A 7 10.52 -2.06 -13.16
CA LEU A 7 9.26 -2.42 -12.48
C LEU A 7 8.51 -3.51 -13.25
N ASP A 8 8.11 -4.57 -12.55
CA ASP A 8 7.27 -5.63 -13.10
C ASP A 8 5.80 -5.39 -12.72
N ILE A 9 5.13 -4.57 -13.53
CA ILE A 9 3.72 -4.19 -13.30
C ILE A 9 2.80 -5.42 -13.43
N GLU A 10 3.07 -6.30 -14.39
CA GLU A 10 2.23 -7.49 -14.62
C GLU A 10 2.45 -8.55 -13.53
N GLY A 11 3.69 -8.71 -13.05
CA GLY A 11 4.02 -9.49 -11.86
C GLY A 11 3.32 -8.95 -10.62
N THR A 12 3.33 -7.63 -10.44
CA THR A 12 2.64 -6.97 -9.32
C THR A 12 1.13 -7.21 -9.37
N LYS A 13 0.47 -7.02 -10.52
CA LYS A 13 -0.96 -7.35 -10.69
C LYS A 13 -1.24 -8.81 -10.36
N SER A 14 -0.44 -9.72 -10.91
CA SER A 14 -0.59 -11.16 -10.69
C SER A 14 -0.46 -11.53 -9.21
N TYR A 15 0.43 -10.86 -8.46
CA TYR A 15 0.56 -11.00 -7.02
C TYR A 15 -0.74 -10.56 -6.30
N TYR A 16 -1.26 -9.36 -6.58
CA TYR A 16 -2.48 -8.88 -5.93
C TYR A 16 -3.75 -9.64 -6.31
N GLU A 17 -3.83 -10.20 -7.51
CA GLU A 17 -4.96 -11.05 -7.94
C GLU A 17 -5.06 -12.35 -7.14
N GLN A 18 -3.94 -12.87 -6.63
CA GLN A 18 -3.89 -14.09 -5.82
C GLN A 18 -4.28 -13.84 -4.35
N ILE A 19 -4.13 -12.61 -3.85
CA ILE A 19 -4.50 -12.26 -2.48
C ILE A 19 -6.02 -12.22 -2.36
N SER A 20 -6.52 -12.93 -1.37
CA SER A 20 -7.92 -12.94 -1.01
C SER A 20 -8.16 -12.29 0.36
N ASN A 21 -9.42 -12.12 0.75
CA ASN A 21 -9.76 -11.54 2.05
C ASN A 21 -9.30 -12.37 3.25
N HIS A 22 -8.99 -13.66 3.08
CA HIS A 22 -8.49 -14.50 4.19
C HIS A 22 -6.99 -14.33 4.44
N ASP A 23 -6.27 -13.80 3.46
CA ASP A 23 -4.84 -13.50 3.58
C ASP A 23 -4.60 -12.16 4.28
N LEU A 24 -5.61 -11.29 4.30
CA LEU A 24 -5.56 -9.99 4.95
C LEU A 24 -5.81 -10.10 6.45
N CYS A 25 -5.16 -9.22 7.22
CA CYS A 25 -5.39 -9.10 8.65
C CYS A 25 -6.86 -8.72 8.93
N GLY A 26 -7.54 -9.55 9.71
CA GLY A 26 -8.96 -9.36 10.05
C GLY A 26 -9.23 -8.49 11.29
N CYS A 27 -8.24 -7.76 11.81
CA CYS A 27 -8.46 -6.89 12.98
C CYS A 27 -9.30 -5.66 12.60
N ALA A 28 -9.92 -5.01 13.59
CA ALA A 28 -10.78 -3.85 13.34
C ALA A 28 -10.04 -2.72 12.61
N TYR A 29 -8.78 -2.46 12.96
CA TYR A 29 -7.98 -1.42 12.32
C TYR A 29 -7.76 -1.68 10.82
N CYS A 30 -7.39 -2.91 10.44
CA CYS A 30 -7.17 -3.27 9.04
C CYS A 30 -8.50 -3.34 8.26
N GLN A 31 -9.57 -3.85 8.87
CA GLN A 31 -10.89 -3.85 8.24
C GLN A 31 -11.40 -2.43 7.97
N ASN A 32 -11.18 -1.49 8.88
CA ASN A 32 -11.48 -0.07 8.66
C ASN A 32 -10.69 0.50 7.48
N TYR A 33 -9.40 0.17 7.41
CA TYR A 33 -8.52 0.60 6.33
C TYR A 33 -9.07 0.19 4.97
N VAL A 34 -9.26 -1.12 4.77
CA VAL A 34 -9.74 -1.70 3.51
C VAL A 34 -11.08 -1.10 3.10
N ARG A 35 -11.97 -0.84 4.05
CA ARG A 35 -13.30 -0.29 3.78
C ARG A 35 -13.29 1.16 3.30
N GLU A 36 -12.41 1.99 3.85
CA GLU A 36 -12.49 3.45 3.66
C GLU A 36 -11.41 3.99 2.72
N ILE A 37 -10.27 3.31 2.55
CA ILE A 37 -9.07 3.84 1.90
C ILE A 37 -9.31 4.29 0.46
N LYS A 38 -9.93 3.43 -0.36
CA LYS A 38 -10.11 3.68 -1.79
C LYS A 38 -11.10 4.81 -2.07
N ALA A 39 -12.16 4.89 -1.27
CA ALA A 39 -13.16 5.95 -1.37
C ALA A 39 -12.60 7.30 -0.89
N THR A 40 -11.74 7.29 0.14
CA THR A 40 -11.16 8.51 0.72
C THR A 40 -9.99 9.03 -0.13
N TYR A 41 -9.18 8.15 -0.73
CA TYR A 41 -7.98 8.50 -1.49
C TYR A 41 -7.99 7.91 -2.91
N PRO A 42 -8.94 8.30 -3.78
CA PRO A 42 -9.07 7.74 -5.13
C PRO A 42 -7.87 8.07 -6.03
N GLU A 43 -7.19 9.20 -5.83
CA GLU A 43 -5.98 9.55 -6.59
C GLU A 43 -4.80 8.64 -6.22
N ILE A 44 -4.65 8.29 -4.94
CA ILE A 44 -3.65 7.31 -4.48
C ILE A 44 -3.99 5.93 -5.03
N ALA A 45 -5.27 5.55 -4.99
CA ALA A 45 -5.74 4.29 -5.55
C ALA A 45 -5.41 4.20 -7.05
N GLY A 46 -5.63 5.27 -7.82
CA GLY A 46 -5.27 5.32 -9.23
C GLY A 46 -3.76 5.24 -9.48
N TYR A 47 -2.96 5.93 -8.67
CA TYR A 47 -1.50 5.85 -8.75
C TYR A 47 -0.99 4.43 -8.45
N LEU A 48 -1.39 3.84 -7.32
CA LEU A 48 -1.01 2.47 -6.95
C LEU A 48 -1.48 1.45 -7.99
N PHE A 49 -2.69 1.60 -8.53
CA PHE A 49 -3.19 0.75 -9.59
C PHE A 49 -2.33 0.83 -10.87
N SER A 50 -1.74 1.99 -11.18
CA SER A 50 -0.80 2.12 -12.31
C SER A 50 0.51 1.33 -12.11
N LEU A 51 0.85 1.02 -10.86
CA LEU A 51 1.96 0.12 -10.48
C LEU A 51 1.52 -1.35 -10.37
N GLY A 52 0.24 -1.65 -10.57
CA GLY A 52 -0.34 -2.99 -10.38
C GLY A 52 -0.76 -3.29 -8.93
N VAL A 53 -0.67 -2.32 -8.02
CA VAL A 53 -0.99 -2.47 -6.60
C VAL A 53 -2.49 -2.26 -6.37
N ASP A 54 -3.11 -3.15 -5.58
CA ASP A 54 -4.45 -2.95 -5.05
C ASP A 54 -4.39 -2.30 -3.66
N ILE A 55 -4.83 -1.04 -3.56
CA ILE A 55 -4.83 -0.26 -2.32
C ILE A 55 -5.70 -0.89 -1.21
N GLU A 56 -6.64 -1.77 -1.56
CA GLU A 56 -7.51 -2.44 -0.59
C GLU A 56 -6.84 -3.70 -0.01
N LYS A 57 -5.60 -4.01 -0.39
CA LYS A 57 -4.86 -5.21 0.03
C LYS A 57 -3.48 -4.85 0.61
N PRO A 58 -3.42 -4.08 1.71
CA PRO A 58 -2.14 -3.69 2.30
C PRO A 58 -1.36 -4.93 2.78
N PHE A 59 -0.04 -4.89 2.61
CA PHE A 59 0.88 -5.86 3.18
C PHE A 59 0.98 -5.70 4.70
N GLU A 60 1.11 -4.46 5.16
CA GLU A 60 1.15 -4.10 6.59
C GLU A 60 0.51 -2.73 6.78
N THR A 61 -0.10 -2.50 7.93
CA THR A 61 -0.61 -1.17 8.31
C THR A 61 -0.16 -0.83 9.72
N MET A 62 0.20 0.43 9.93
CA MET A 62 0.64 0.94 11.23
C MET A 62 -0.38 1.96 11.74
N PRO A 63 -1.52 1.52 12.32
CA PRO A 63 -2.53 2.41 12.87
C PRO A 63 -2.09 3.05 14.19
N LEU A 64 -2.51 4.29 14.41
CA LEU A 64 -2.64 4.89 15.74
C LEU A 64 -4.03 4.55 16.32
N GLU A 65 -4.34 5.08 17.50
CA GLU A 65 -5.68 4.97 18.06
C GLU A 65 -6.67 5.94 17.38
N PRO A 66 -7.96 5.58 17.27
CA PRO A 66 -9.00 6.50 16.85
C PRO A 66 -9.04 7.72 17.76
N ASP A 67 -9.16 8.90 17.16
CA ASP A 67 -9.27 10.17 17.85
C ASP A 67 -10.71 10.48 18.27
N GLU A 68 -10.87 11.48 19.14
CA GLU A 68 -12.18 11.94 19.64
C GLU A 68 -13.09 12.51 18.54
N THR A 69 -12.53 12.79 17.35
CA THR A 69 -13.27 13.31 16.19
C THR A 69 -13.82 12.20 15.29
N GLY A 70 -13.58 10.93 15.63
CA GLY A 70 -14.06 9.76 14.89
C GLY A 70 -13.19 9.44 13.67
N TYR A 71 -11.90 9.80 13.70
CA TYR A 71 -10.93 9.45 12.68
C TYR A 71 -9.81 8.61 13.25
N ILE A 72 -9.12 7.88 12.39
CA ILE A 72 -7.92 7.12 12.71
C ILE A 72 -6.82 7.51 11.72
N GLU A 73 -5.60 7.64 12.21
CA GLU A 73 -4.41 7.85 11.40
C GLU A 73 -3.62 6.55 11.27
N TYR A 74 -3.18 6.25 10.05
CA TYR A 74 -2.21 5.22 9.75
C TYR A 74 -0.90 5.92 9.39
N ILE A 75 0.12 5.74 10.23
CA ILE A 75 1.42 6.36 10.03
C ILE A 75 2.22 5.70 8.90
N SER A 76 1.81 4.51 8.47
CA SER A 76 2.28 3.83 7.28
C SER A 76 1.25 2.77 6.85
N ALA A 77 1.05 2.62 5.54
CA ALA A 77 0.42 1.45 4.95
C ALA A 77 1.28 0.97 3.80
N GLN A 78 1.72 -0.28 3.88
CA GLN A 78 2.77 -0.86 3.06
C GLN A 78 2.20 -1.77 1.97
N TYR A 79 2.87 -1.80 0.82
CA TYR A 79 2.47 -2.54 -0.37
C TYR A 79 3.69 -3.15 -1.05
N ILE A 80 3.52 -4.33 -1.64
CA ILE A 80 4.56 -4.99 -2.41
C ILE A 80 4.50 -4.52 -3.87
N VAL A 81 5.66 -4.26 -4.45
CA VAL A 81 5.85 -4.00 -5.88
C VAL A 81 6.93 -4.96 -6.40
N CYS A 82 6.63 -5.68 -7.48
CA CYS A 82 7.59 -6.59 -8.11
C CYS A 82 8.60 -5.81 -8.98
N GLY A 83 9.85 -6.26 -8.97
CA GLY A 83 10.98 -5.60 -9.64
C GLY A 83 11.97 -4.97 -8.65
N GLU A 84 12.78 -4.04 -9.15
CA GLU A 84 13.84 -3.36 -8.40
C GLU A 84 13.46 -1.89 -8.10
N PRO A 85 13.89 -1.33 -6.96
CA PRO A 85 13.50 0.02 -6.52
C PRO A 85 14.26 1.16 -7.22
N ASP A 86 15.26 0.85 -8.06
CA ASP A 86 16.24 1.82 -8.60
C ASP A 86 15.61 3.04 -9.29
N ASP A 87 14.47 2.84 -9.95
CA ASP A 87 13.73 3.91 -10.65
C ASP A 87 12.56 4.48 -9.83
N PHE A 88 12.34 3.99 -8.61
CA PHE A 88 11.25 4.45 -7.78
C PHE A 88 11.59 5.77 -7.11
N ILE A 89 10.88 6.83 -7.51
CA ILE A 89 11.06 8.17 -6.97
C ILE A 89 9.98 8.42 -5.94
N LYS A 90 10.39 8.79 -4.72
CA LYS A 90 9.49 9.31 -3.69
C LYS A 90 8.62 10.42 -4.27
N THR A 91 7.31 10.28 -4.10
CA THR A 91 6.34 11.26 -4.59
C THR A 91 5.33 11.64 -3.52
N ALA A 92 4.60 12.72 -3.75
CA ALA A 92 3.50 13.15 -2.91
C ALA A 92 2.27 13.40 -3.80
N ILE A 93 1.14 12.86 -3.37
CA ILE A 93 -0.15 13.00 -4.06
C ILE A 93 -1.11 13.58 -3.02
N GLY A 94 -1.49 14.84 -3.21
CA GLY A 94 -2.20 15.60 -2.18
C GLY A 94 -1.36 15.70 -0.90
N SER A 95 -1.91 15.22 0.21
CA SER A 95 -1.24 15.20 1.52
C SER A 95 -0.57 13.88 1.88
N VAL A 96 -0.57 12.90 0.96
CA VAL A 96 -0.03 11.55 1.20
C VAL A 96 1.27 11.38 0.41
N ASN A 97 2.32 10.95 1.11
CA ASN A 97 3.58 10.55 0.49
C ASN A 97 3.47 9.10 0.01
N VAL A 98 4.16 8.79 -1.09
CA VAL A 98 4.44 7.42 -1.50
C VAL A 98 5.96 7.27 -1.60
N ASP A 99 6.53 6.31 -0.87
CA ASP A 99 7.97 6.15 -0.73
C ASP A 99 8.35 4.67 -0.66
N VAL A 100 9.63 4.34 -0.80
CA VAL A 100 10.14 2.99 -0.47
C VAL A 100 10.16 2.86 1.05
N ALA A 101 9.57 1.78 1.58
CA ALA A 101 9.53 1.54 3.01
C ALA A 101 10.94 1.27 3.56
N GLY A 102 11.35 2.04 4.56
CA GLY A 102 12.66 1.85 5.21
C GLY A 102 12.76 0.57 6.05
N ALA A 103 11.62 0.03 6.50
CA ALA A 103 11.54 -1.22 7.24
C ALA A 103 10.16 -1.88 7.02
N HIS A 104 10.15 -3.21 6.93
CA HIS A 104 8.94 -4.01 6.76
C HIS A 104 9.17 -5.44 7.29
N PRO A 105 8.11 -6.20 7.63
CA PRO A 105 8.25 -7.62 7.97
C PRO A 105 8.75 -8.42 6.75
N SER A 106 9.27 -9.63 6.99
CA SER A 106 9.68 -10.50 5.89
C SER A 106 8.48 -10.79 4.97
N THR A 107 8.66 -10.55 3.67
CA THR A 107 7.64 -10.75 2.63
C THR A 107 7.46 -12.22 2.25
N GLN A 108 8.47 -13.06 2.51
CA GLN A 108 8.53 -14.46 2.08
C GLN A 108 8.45 -14.67 0.55
N ILE A 109 8.66 -13.61 -0.23
CA ILE A 109 8.72 -13.65 -1.70
C ILE A 109 10.17 -13.87 -2.14
N ASN A 110 10.39 -14.76 -3.09
CA ASN A 110 11.73 -15.09 -3.59
C ASN A 110 12.12 -14.25 -4.80
N GLU A 111 11.13 -13.89 -5.61
CA GLU A 111 11.27 -13.04 -6.79
C GLU A 111 11.70 -11.63 -6.39
N ALA A 112 12.33 -10.90 -7.31
CA ALA A 112 12.72 -9.51 -7.07
C ALA A 112 11.48 -8.66 -6.75
N HIS A 113 11.50 -7.96 -5.62
CA HIS A 113 10.45 -7.07 -5.17
C HIS A 113 10.99 -6.09 -4.14
N PHE A 114 10.23 -5.02 -3.92
CA PHE A 114 10.45 -4.08 -2.83
C PHE A 114 9.11 -3.69 -2.22
N VAL A 115 9.18 -3.04 -1.05
CA VAL A 115 8.00 -2.57 -0.33
C VAL A 115 7.93 -1.06 -0.44
N ILE A 116 6.79 -0.55 -0.91
CA ILE A 116 6.46 0.87 -0.83
C ILE A 116 5.51 1.11 0.34
N GLU A 117 5.42 2.37 0.76
CA GLU A 117 4.49 2.79 1.79
C GLU A 117 3.80 4.10 1.43
N ILE A 118 2.57 4.25 1.91
CA ILE A 118 1.83 5.52 1.85
C ILE A 118 1.65 6.10 3.26
N TYR A 119 1.92 7.39 3.42
CA TYR A 119 1.81 8.04 4.74
C TYR A 119 1.78 9.59 4.70
N PRO A 120 1.16 10.23 5.70
CA PRO A 120 0.17 9.64 6.61
C PRO A 120 -1.16 9.43 5.86
N VAL A 121 -1.96 8.48 6.33
CA VAL A 121 -3.33 8.26 5.84
C VAL A 121 -4.30 8.49 6.99
N ARG A 122 -5.33 9.31 6.77
CA ARG A 122 -6.37 9.59 7.76
C ARG A 122 -7.72 9.12 7.23
N LEU A 123 -8.35 8.18 7.93
CA LEU A 123 -9.63 7.59 7.55
C LEU A 123 -10.67 7.83 8.63
N LYS A 124 -11.94 7.84 8.25
CA LYS A 124 -13.03 7.77 9.22
C LYS A 124 -12.97 6.44 9.96
N TRP A 125 -13.22 6.45 11.26
CA TRP A 125 -13.37 5.23 12.06
C TRP A 125 -14.84 4.79 12.04
N VAL A 126 -15.12 3.61 11.47
CA VAL A 126 -16.49 3.09 11.27
C VAL A 126 -16.69 1.66 11.76
N MET A 127 -15.74 1.16 12.57
CA MET A 127 -15.79 -0.17 13.19
C MET A 127 -16.41 -0.12 14.58
#